data_AF-A0A1J8QZL0-F1
#
_entry.id   AF-A0A1J8QZL0-F1
#
_cell.length_a   1.000
_cell.length_b   1.000
_cell.length_c   1.000
_cell.angle_alpha   90.00
_cell.angle_beta   90.00
_cell.angle_gamma   90.00
#
_symmetry.space_group_name_H-M   'P 1'
#
loop_
_entity.id
_entity.type
_entity.pdbx_description
1 polymer ?
#
loop_
_entity_poly.entity_id
_entity_poly.type
_entity_poly.pdbx_seq_one_letter_code
_entity_poly.pdbx_strand_id
1 'polypeptide(L)'
;MEKQGASVADRPRMIAAGEIFTGGLSILLAPVGDRLRRMRRALHTHLQPKAVEEYQPLQMSHAKDTVLNILDDPYNFQNHATTQVLP
;
A
#
# COMPACT_ATOMS: atom_id res chain seq x y z
N MET A 1 -7.70 -9.92 -27.83
CA MET A 1 -7.11 -9.14 -26.73
C MET A 1 -6.41 -10.01 -25.69
N GLU A 2 -6.83 -11.26 -25.43
CA GLU A 2 -6.16 -12.14 -24.44
C GLU A 2 -4.72 -12.56 -24.81
N LYS A 3 -4.42 -12.83 -26.09
CA LYS A 3 -3.12 -13.41 -26.50
C LYS A 3 -1.89 -12.47 -26.36
N GLN A 4 -2.11 -11.16 -26.33
CA GLN A 4 -1.06 -10.14 -26.15
C GLN A 4 -1.05 -9.57 -24.72
N GLY A 5 -1.97 -10.01 -23.85
CA GLY A 5 -2.04 -9.51 -22.47
C GLY A 5 -0.77 -9.86 -21.69
N ALA A 6 -0.22 -11.05 -21.87
CA ALA A 6 0.99 -11.47 -21.16
C ALA A 6 2.28 -10.77 -21.66
N SER A 7 2.37 -10.43 -22.96
CA SER A 7 3.54 -9.77 -23.55
C SER A 7 3.60 -8.27 -23.23
N VAL A 8 2.45 -7.62 -23.02
CA VAL A 8 2.35 -6.17 -22.75
C VAL A 8 2.04 -5.86 -21.27
N ALA A 9 1.66 -6.86 -20.47
CA ALA A 9 1.31 -6.62 -19.06
C ALA A 9 2.52 -6.31 -18.18
N ASP A 10 3.74 -6.72 -18.57
CA ASP A 10 4.91 -6.49 -17.72
C ASP A 10 5.59 -5.16 -18.02
N ARG A 11 6.13 -4.56 -16.96
CA ARG A 11 6.86 -3.30 -17.02
C ARG A 11 8.37 -3.56 -17.08
N PRO A 12 9.16 -2.62 -17.61
CA PRO A 12 10.62 -2.72 -17.55
C PRO A 12 11.11 -2.98 -16.13
N ARG A 13 12.07 -3.89 -16.00
CA ARG A 13 12.65 -4.28 -14.71
C ARG A 13 13.36 -3.09 -14.07
N MET A 14 12.84 -2.62 -12.94
CA MET A 14 13.44 -1.53 -12.17
C MET A 14 14.39 -2.10 -11.12
N ILE A 15 15.68 -2.24 -11.45
CA ILE A 15 16.68 -2.88 -10.57
C ILE A 15 16.86 -2.07 -9.27
N ALA A 16 17.05 -0.76 -9.35
CA ALA A 16 17.26 0.08 -8.17
C ALA A 16 16.06 0.02 -7.20
N ALA A 17 14.85 0.26 -7.71
CA ALA A 17 13.64 0.25 -6.88
C ALA A 17 13.20 -1.15 -6.46
N GLY A 18 13.19 -2.09 -7.41
CA GLY A 18 12.66 -3.43 -7.23
C GLY A 18 13.59 -4.36 -6.47
N GLU A 19 14.91 -4.24 -6.60
CA GLU A 19 15.85 -5.19 -6.01
C GLU A 19 16.69 -4.57 -4.90
N ILE A 20 17.22 -3.36 -5.12
CA ILE A 20 18.10 -2.72 -4.14
C ILE A 20 17.29 -2.15 -2.98
N PHE A 21 16.32 -1.27 -3.25
CA PHE A 21 15.55 -0.61 -2.18
C PHE A 21 14.53 -1.52 -1.50
N THR A 22 13.94 -2.46 -2.24
CA THR A 22 12.83 -3.27 -1.72
C THR A 22 13.21 -4.75 -1.53
N GLY A 23 14.46 -5.14 -1.82
CA GLY A 23 14.92 -6.52 -1.66
C GLY A 23 14.15 -7.52 -2.52
N GLY A 24 13.55 -7.07 -3.63
CA GLY A 24 12.62 -7.85 -4.42
C GLY A 24 11.20 -7.86 -3.88
N LEU A 25 10.93 -7.48 -2.63
CA LEU A 25 9.67 -7.77 -1.93
C LEU A 25 8.49 -6.84 -2.29
N SER A 26 8.72 -5.79 -3.07
CA SER A 26 7.65 -4.88 -3.47
C SER A 26 6.65 -5.55 -4.41
N ILE A 27 5.39 -5.62 -3.98
CA ILE A 27 4.29 -6.10 -4.84
C ILE A 27 4.09 -5.19 -6.06
N LEU A 28 4.30 -3.88 -5.90
CA LEU A 28 4.13 -2.90 -6.96
C LEU A 28 5.14 -3.10 -8.09
N LEU A 29 6.35 -3.53 -7.74
CA LEU A 29 7.48 -3.71 -8.66
C LEU A 29 7.68 -5.17 -9.08
N ALA A 30 6.90 -6.11 -8.52
CA ALA A 30 7.03 -7.53 -8.79
C ALA A 30 6.60 -7.87 -10.24
N PRO A 31 7.46 -8.42 -11.09
CA PRO A 31 7.14 -8.73 -12.48
C PRO A 31 5.89 -9.61 -12.61
N VAL A 32 5.19 -9.48 -13.73
CA VAL A 32 3.99 -10.27 -13.98
C VAL A 32 4.33 -11.77 -13.95
N GLY A 33 3.63 -12.52 -13.11
CA GLY A 33 3.85 -13.95 -12.95
C GLY A 33 3.35 -14.47 -11.61
N ASP A 34 3.78 -15.69 -11.29
CA ASP A 34 3.30 -16.44 -10.12
C ASP A 34 3.61 -15.76 -8.78
N ARG A 35 4.70 -14.99 -8.73
CA ARG A 35 5.07 -14.23 -7.53
C ARG A 35 4.08 -13.10 -7.24
N LEU A 36 3.80 -12.26 -8.25
CA LEU A 36 2.77 -11.22 -8.15
C LEU A 36 1.40 -11.83 -7.86
N ARG A 37 1.07 -12.98 -8.46
CA ARG A 37 -0.19 -13.70 -8.20
C ARG A 37 -0.32 -14.12 -6.74
N ARG A 38 0.73 -14.70 -6.15
CA ARG A 38 0.75 -15.12 -4.74
C ARG A 38 0.67 -13.92 -3.79
N MET A 39 1.47 -12.87 -4.02
CA MET A 39 1.44 -11.64 -3.23
C MET A 39 0.05 -10.98 -3.26
N ARG A 40 -0.55 -10.88 -4.45
CA ARG A 40 -1.91 -10.33 -4.60
C ARG A 40 -2.94 -11.16 -3.84
N ARG A 41 -2.88 -12.50 -3.90
CA ARG A 41 -3.79 -13.37 -3.14
C ARG A 41 -3.67 -13.13 -1.64
N ALA A 42 -2.45 -13.07 -1.11
CA ALA A 42 -2.22 -12.80 0.31
C ALA A 42 -2.81 -11.45 0.73
N LEU A 43 -2.49 -10.37 0.01
CA LEU A 43 -3.04 -9.04 0.33
C LEU A 43 -4.55 -8.97 0.18
N HIS A 44 -5.11 -9.62 -0.83
CA HIS A 44 -6.55 -9.56 -1.10
C HIS A 44 -7.38 -10.13 0.06
N THR A 45 -6.87 -11.10 0.82
CA THR A 45 -7.58 -11.62 2.01
C THR A 45 -7.83 -10.55 3.06
N HIS A 46 -6.90 -9.59 3.21
CA HIS A 46 -6.99 -8.52 4.20
C HIS A 46 -7.54 -7.21 3.64
N LEU A 47 -7.48 -7.01 2.32
CA LEU A 47 -7.89 -5.76 1.65
C LEU A 47 -9.16 -5.92 0.78
N GLN A 48 -9.86 -7.04 0.92
CA GLN A 48 -11.18 -7.21 0.28
C GLN A 48 -12.22 -6.28 0.90
N PRO A 49 -13.25 -5.83 0.16
CA PRO A 49 -14.23 -4.86 0.66
C PRO A 49 -14.84 -5.22 2.03
N LYS A 50 -15.14 -6.50 2.26
CA LYS A 50 -15.66 -6.99 3.55
C LYS A 50 -14.67 -6.82 4.71
N ALA A 51 -13.39 -7.06 4.47
CA ALA A 51 -12.35 -6.88 5.49
C ALA A 51 -12.05 -5.39 5.72
N VAL A 52 -12.23 -4.55 4.69
CA VAL A 52 -12.01 -3.10 4.80
C VAL A 52 -13.01 -2.45 5.75
N GLU A 53 -14.25 -2.93 5.78
CA GLU A 53 -15.28 -2.43 6.71
C GLU A 53 -14.85 -2.58 8.19
N GLU A 54 -14.12 -3.63 8.54
CA GLU A 54 -13.61 -3.85 9.90
C GLU A 54 -12.57 -2.80 10.33
N TYR A 55 -11.85 -2.17 9.39
CA TYR A 55 -10.89 -1.11 9.69
C TYR A 55 -11.55 0.27 9.84
N GLN A 56 -12.82 0.44 9.47
CA GLN A 56 -13.49 1.75 9.47
C GLN A 56 -13.49 2.44 10.86
N PRO A 57 -13.75 1.74 11.99
CA PRO A 57 -13.68 2.36 13.30
C PRO A 57 -12.28 2.85 13.65
N LEU A 58 -11.25 2.06 13.32
CA LEU A 58 -9.85 2.40 13.55
C LEU A 58 -9.44 3.63 12.71
N GLN A 59 -9.76 3.62 11.42
CA GLN A 59 -9.50 4.75 10.51
C GLN A 59 -10.19 6.03 10.98
N MET A 60 -11.42 5.92 11.49
CA MET A 60 -12.17 7.06 12.00
C MET A 60 -11.58 7.63 13.29
N SER A 61 -11.09 6.77 14.18
CA SER A 61 -10.35 7.21 15.38
C SER A 61 -9.12 8.00 14.97
N HIS A 62 -8.30 7.42 14.09
CA HIS A 62 -7.09 8.05 13.59
C HIS A 62 -7.34 9.37 12.86
N ALA A 63 -8.40 9.44 12.05
CA ALA A 63 -8.79 10.66 11.37
C ALA A 63 -9.15 11.79 12.35
N LYS A 64 -9.85 11.48 13.45
CA LYS A 64 -10.17 12.46 14.50
C LYS A 64 -8.91 12.99 15.16
N ASP A 65 -7.99 12.10 15.54
CA ASP A 65 -6.74 12.48 16.19
C ASP A 65 -5.89 13.38 15.28
N THR A 66 -5.80 13.04 13.99
CA THR A 66 -5.09 13.85 13.01
C THR A 66 -5.71 15.25 12.87
N VAL A 67 -7.04 15.37 12.87
CA VAL A 67 -7.72 16.68 12.82
C VAL A 67 -7.42 17.50 14.07
N LEU A 68 -7.47 16.89 15.26
CA LEU A 68 -7.14 17.58 16.52
C LEU A 68 -5.69 18.06 16.52
N ASN A 69 -4.75 17.21 16.11
CA ASN A 69 -3.34 17.56 16.03
C ASN A 69 -3.08 18.73 15.05
N ILE A 70 -3.78 18.75 13.92
CA ILE A 70 -3.70 19.87 12.96
C ILE A 70 -4.28 21.16 13.56
N LEU A 71 -5.33 21.09 14.37
CA LEU A 71 -5.88 22.26 15.05
C LEU A 71 -4.89 22.82 16.08
N ASP A 72 -4.17 21.95 16.79
CA ASP A 72 -3.20 22.33 17.81
C ASP A 72 -1.91 22.93 17.21
N ASP A 73 -1.40 22.35 16.11
CA ASP A 73 -0.21 22.85 15.40
C ASP A 73 -0.39 22.74 13.86
N PRO A 74 -1.00 23.75 13.23
CA PRO A 74 -1.32 23.70 11.80
C PRO A 74 -0.09 23.77 10.89
N TYR A 75 1.03 24.32 11.38
CA TYR A 75 2.26 24.44 10.59
C TYR A 75 3.02 23.12 10.47
N ASN A 76 2.67 22.14 11.31
CA ASN A 76 3.35 20.85 11.41
C ASN A 76 2.49 19.67 10.91
N PHE A 77 1.59 19.94 9.97
CA PHE A 77 0.63 18.95 9.44
C PHE A 77 1.28 17.67 8.87
N GLN A 78 2.50 17.76 8.32
CA GLN A 78 3.22 16.61 7.79
C GLN A 78 3.54 15.59 8.87
N ASN A 79 3.92 16.05 10.06
CA ASN A 79 4.19 15.18 11.20
C ASN A 79 2.89 14.59 11.75
N HIS A 80 1.80 15.34 11.78
CA HIS A 80 0.48 14.83 12.18
C HIS A 80 -0.03 13.72 11.27
N ALA A 81 0.31 13.76 9.97
CA ALA A 81 -0.04 12.72 9.01
C ALA A 81 0.87 11.47 9.06
N THR A 82 2.07 11.58 9.62
CA THR A 82 3.08 10.50 9.61
C THR A 82 3.28 9.82 10.98
N THR A 83 2.95 10.48 12.09
CA THR A 83 3.31 10.06 13.46
C THR A 83 2.50 8.86 13.98
N GLN A 84 1.49 8.36 13.26
CA GLN A 84 0.72 7.19 13.72
C GLN A 84 1.40 5.86 13.35
N VAL A 85 2.54 5.60 13.98
CA VAL A 85 3.07 4.24 14.12
C VAL A 85 2.60 3.72 15.48
N LEU A 86 1.75 2.68 15.46
CA LEU A 86 1.31 1.97 16.67
C LEU A 86 2.52 1.59 17.56
N PRO A 87 2.40 1.68 18.90
CA PRO A 87 3.37 1.05 19.80
C PRO A 87 3.39 -0.48 19.67
#